data_AF-A0A1D1VYP8-F1
#
_entry.id   AF-A0A1D1VYP8-F1
#
_cell.length_a   1.000
_cell.length_b   1.000
_cell.length_c   1.000
_cell.angle_alpha   90.00
_cell.angle_beta   90.00
_cell.angle_gamma   90.00
#
_symmetry.space_group_name_H-M   'P 1'
#
loop_
_entity.id
_entity.type
_entity.pdbx_description
1 polymer ?
#
loop_
_entity_poly.entity_id
_entity_poly.type
_entity_poly.pdbx_seq_one_letter_code
_entity_poly.pdbx_strand_id
1 'polypeptide(L)'
;MPIWSSILVGGLVCTIYTSLGGMEAVIWTDAFQMTVMLIGVITVLVNGIISAGGIDQVIAANTDTGRLRITFDPDPTIRHSFWSLLIGGIFIVMPFSLNQATVQRYLSVKNKRQAQKMFAIQFPTIIIWWMMLVSIGLAAFAYYQGCDPLMTGRIERTDQVVQLFVLDTLGYLKGLPGLFTAVVYSGTLSSVSSGVNSIVVVLTEDFIRPLRDLKIQTLEDEQKVMRLTKGLSFIVGFTAIGLAFVASALGRGLIQFCWSIDGMCGGPLLGLFFSGMILTYVNSKGIAVGVVAGLATTFWIGIGAIFYAAPQTPLPLSANLCMNGSNFLQENFATSVLWMNETFRNATITFDQDIESLGYEYSYDKQEIVPISILVGINRIYGVSYQYYGLIGFLVTITVASIVSIATGRQDTSKIPDRFFLFRSFSKNSKAETKIRSISKNSEYHSVSTVEAP
;
A
#
# COMPACT_ATOMS: atom_id res chain seq x y z
N MET A 1 -7.18 -4.63 25.45
CA MET A 1 -5.78 -5.00 25.72
C MET A 1 -4.89 -3.82 25.38
N PRO A 2 -3.88 -3.49 26.20
CA PRO A 2 -2.95 -2.41 25.87
C PRO A 2 -2.13 -2.74 24.63
N ILE A 3 -1.79 -1.72 23.83
CA ILE A 3 -1.16 -1.86 22.50
C ILE A 3 0.13 -2.70 22.55
N TRP A 4 0.99 -2.46 23.55
CA TRP A 4 2.25 -3.22 23.70
C TRP A 4 2.01 -4.73 23.83
N SER A 5 0.95 -5.13 24.55
CA SER A 5 0.63 -6.55 24.76
C SER A 5 0.09 -7.19 23.48
N SER A 6 -0.71 -6.46 22.72
CA SER A 6 -1.21 -6.89 21.42
C SER A 6 -0.08 -7.08 20.40
N ILE A 7 0.89 -6.17 20.37
CA ILE A 7 2.08 -6.28 19.50
C ILE A 7 2.91 -7.52 19.85
N LEU A 8 3.20 -7.74 21.14
CA LEU A 8 3.99 -8.90 21.56
C LEU A 8 3.27 -10.21 21.28
N VAL A 9 2.01 -10.35 21.72
CA VAL A 9 1.27 -11.61 21.56
C VAL A 9 1.04 -11.91 20.09
N GLY A 10 0.52 -10.94 19.32
CA GLY A 10 0.26 -11.13 17.90
C GLY A 10 1.54 -11.40 17.10
N GLY A 11 2.61 -10.64 17.39
CA GLY A 11 3.90 -10.80 16.73
C GLY A 11 4.60 -12.12 17.04
N LEU A 12 4.57 -12.58 18.30
CA LEU A 12 5.14 -13.87 18.70
C LEU A 12 4.38 -15.03 18.06
N VAL A 13 3.04 -15.00 18.10
CA VAL A 13 2.20 -16.02 17.46
C VAL A 13 2.49 -16.07 15.95
N CYS A 14 2.54 -14.92 15.29
CA CYS A 14 2.87 -14.83 13.87
C CYS A 14 4.25 -15.42 13.56
N THR A 15 5.26 -15.04 14.32
CA THR A 15 6.65 -15.46 14.11
C THR A 15 6.80 -16.96 14.27
N ILE A 16 6.20 -17.54 15.32
CA ILE A 16 6.26 -18.97 15.59
C ILE A 16 5.54 -19.75 14.49
N TYR A 17 4.30 -19.37 14.16
CA TYR A 17 3.51 -20.05 13.14
C TYR A 17 4.17 -19.99 11.76
N THR A 18 4.67 -18.82 11.35
CA THR A 18 5.35 -18.64 10.06
C THR A 18 6.64 -19.46 9.97
N SER A 19 7.38 -19.57 11.08
CA SER A 19 8.62 -20.34 11.13
C SER A 19 8.40 -21.86 11.07
N LEU A 20 7.21 -22.34 11.45
CA LEU A 20 6.88 -23.77 11.46
C LEU A 20 6.13 -24.23 10.20
N GLY A 21 5.22 -23.41 9.65
CA GLY A 21 4.23 -23.85 8.67
C GLY A 21 4.72 -24.03 7.24
N GLY A 22 5.76 -23.30 6.82
CA GLY A 22 6.15 -23.25 5.40
C GLY A 22 5.04 -22.68 4.50
N MET A 23 5.33 -22.55 3.20
CA MET A 23 4.42 -21.85 2.27
C MET A 23 3.07 -22.57 2.08
N GLU A 24 3.03 -23.90 2.15
CA GLU A 24 1.80 -24.68 1.97
C GLU A 24 0.79 -24.44 3.11
N ALA A 25 1.24 -24.47 4.37
CA ALA A 25 0.36 -24.20 5.50
C ALA A 25 -0.16 -22.76 5.49
N VAL A 26 0.66 -21.80 5.06
CA VAL A 26 0.26 -20.39 4.92
C VAL A 26 -0.86 -20.25 3.88
N ILE A 27 -0.78 -20.93 2.73
CA ILE A 27 -1.84 -20.87 1.71
C ILE A 27 -3.16 -21.43 2.24
N TRP A 28 -3.13 -22.54 2.99
CA TRP A 28 -4.35 -23.15 3.54
C TRP A 28 -5.02 -22.27 4.59
N THR A 29 -4.23 -21.66 5.49
CA THR A 29 -4.77 -20.75 6.50
C THR A 29 -5.33 -19.48 5.87
N ASP A 30 -4.65 -18.90 4.89
CA ASP A 30 -5.13 -17.76 4.11
C ASP A 30 -6.48 -18.05 3.43
N ALA A 31 -6.64 -19.24 2.85
CA ALA A 31 -7.88 -19.63 2.16
C ALA A 31 -9.08 -19.72 3.12
N PHE A 32 -8.89 -20.35 4.28
CA PHE A 32 -9.91 -20.40 5.32
C PHE A 32 -10.25 -18.99 5.82
N GLN A 33 -9.21 -18.22 6.13
CA GLN A 33 -9.33 -16.87 6.66
C GLN A 33 -10.09 -15.93 5.72
N MET A 34 -9.81 -15.96 4.40
CA MET A 34 -10.48 -15.11 3.43
C MET A 34 -12.00 -15.28 3.48
N THR A 35 -12.47 -16.53 3.64
CA THR A 35 -13.91 -16.85 3.74
C THR A 35 -14.53 -16.20 4.99
N VAL A 36 -13.88 -16.34 6.14
CA VAL A 36 -14.37 -15.76 7.40
C VAL A 36 -14.29 -14.22 7.36
N MET A 37 -13.23 -13.65 6.77
CA MET A 37 -13.10 -12.21 6.56
C MET A 37 -14.21 -11.64 5.69
N LEU A 38 -14.55 -12.32 4.59
CA LEU A 38 -15.62 -11.89 3.70
C LEU A 38 -16.98 -11.86 4.40
N ILE A 39 -17.31 -12.91 5.16
CA ILE A 39 -18.55 -12.96 5.94
C ILE A 39 -18.58 -11.82 6.95
N GLY A 40 -17.50 -11.62 7.72
CA GLY A 40 -17.42 -10.57 8.73
C GLY A 40 -17.59 -9.17 8.15
N VAL A 41 -16.90 -8.87 7.05
CA VAL A 41 -17.02 -7.57 6.36
C VAL A 41 -18.44 -7.33 5.86
N ILE A 42 -19.07 -8.34 5.24
CA ILE A 42 -20.46 -8.23 4.77
C ILE A 42 -21.42 -8.01 5.95
N THR A 43 -21.26 -8.76 7.05
CA THR A 43 -22.11 -8.61 8.24
C THR A 43 -22.01 -7.20 8.84
N VAL A 44 -20.80 -6.67 8.97
CA VAL A 44 -20.56 -5.30 9.48
C VAL A 44 -21.12 -4.26 8.52
N LEU A 45 -20.92 -4.43 7.22
CA LEU A 45 -21.42 -3.49 6.22
C LEU A 45 -22.96 -3.42 6.23
N VAL A 46 -23.65 -4.55 6.19
CA VAL A 46 -25.12 -4.61 6.15
C VAL A 46 -25.71 -4.04 7.44
N ASN A 47 -25.27 -4.50 8.61
CA ASN A 47 -25.79 -3.99 9.88
C ASN A 47 -25.39 -2.54 10.12
N GLY A 48 -24.20 -2.14 9.67
CA GLY A 48 -23.72 -0.78 9.77
C GLY A 48 -24.58 0.20 8.97
N ILE A 49 -24.93 -0.15 7.73
CA ILE A 49 -25.84 0.65 6.90
C ILE A 49 -27.23 0.75 7.54
N ILE A 50 -27.78 -0.37 8.03
CA ILE A 50 -29.10 -0.38 8.69
C ILE A 50 -29.08 0.52 9.93
N SER A 51 -28.03 0.38 10.76
CA SER A 51 -27.89 1.15 12.00
C SER A 51 -27.65 2.63 11.75
N ALA A 52 -27.04 3.00 10.62
CA ALA A 52 -26.84 4.38 10.19
C ALA A 52 -28.11 5.04 9.59
N GLY A 53 -29.25 4.35 9.56
CA GLY A 53 -30.51 4.87 9.01
C GLY A 53 -30.76 4.51 7.54
N GLY A 54 -30.01 3.57 6.97
CA GLY A 54 -30.15 3.10 5.60
C GLY A 54 -29.17 3.76 4.62
N ILE A 55 -29.18 3.27 3.37
CA ILE A 55 -28.22 3.71 2.33
C ILE A 55 -28.39 5.20 2.02
N ASP A 56 -29.62 5.68 1.94
CA ASP A 56 -29.92 7.08 1.59
C ASP A 56 -29.33 8.05 2.62
N GLN A 57 -29.46 7.74 3.92
CA GLN A 57 -28.89 8.55 4.99
C GLN A 57 -27.35 8.53 4.95
N VAL A 58 -26.75 7.36 4.68
CA VAL A 58 -25.29 7.25 4.54
C VAL A 58 -24.79 8.12 3.38
N ILE A 59 -25.47 8.11 2.24
CA ILE A 59 -25.09 8.93 1.09
C ILE A 59 -25.29 10.43 1.39
N ALA A 60 -26.43 10.82 1.97
CA ALA A 60 -26.73 12.21 2.30
C ALA A 60 -25.69 12.79 3.28
N ALA A 61 -25.46 12.12 4.41
CA ALA A 61 -24.49 12.54 5.44
C ALA A 61 -23.08 12.79 4.88
N ASN A 62 -22.61 11.90 3.99
CA ASN A 62 -21.29 12.00 3.40
C ASN A 62 -21.23 13.01 2.23
N THR A 63 -22.36 13.26 1.55
CA THR A 63 -22.46 14.29 0.51
C THR A 63 -22.47 15.69 1.12
N ASP A 64 -23.31 15.92 2.13
CA ASP A 64 -23.49 17.21 2.80
C ASP A 64 -22.19 17.70 3.45
N THR A 65 -21.36 16.76 3.91
CA THR A 65 -20.09 17.07 4.54
C THR A 65 -18.89 17.02 3.57
N GLY A 66 -19.13 16.83 2.27
CA GLY A 66 -18.11 16.85 1.23
C GLY A 66 -17.16 15.64 1.24
N ARG A 67 -17.48 14.55 1.95
CA ARG A 67 -16.66 13.33 2.03
C ARG A 67 -16.71 12.49 0.76
N LEU A 68 -17.77 12.63 -0.04
CA LEU A 68 -17.88 12.02 -1.38
C LEU A 68 -17.29 12.91 -2.50
N ARG A 69 -16.75 14.08 -2.17
CA ARG A 69 -16.23 15.02 -3.17
C ARG A 69 -14.92 14.51 -3.77
N ILE A 70 -14.93 14.26 -5.07
CA ILE A 70 -13.73 13.93 -5.84
C ILE A 70 -13.11 15.22 -6.35
N THR A 71 -11.84 15.45 -6.02
CA THR A 71 -11.10 16.63 -6.48
C THR A 71 -10.42 16.32 -7.82
N PHE A 72 -10.82 17.01 -8.90
CA PHE A 72 -10.30 16.82 -10.26
C PHE A 72 -9.12 17.72 -10.64
N ASP A 73 -8.57 18.46 -9.68
CA ASP A 73 -7.43 19.34 -9.87
C ASP A 73 -6.14 18.52 -10.13
N PRO A 74 -5.39 18.79 -11.22
CA PRO A 74 -4.15 18.11 -11.55
C PRO A 74 -2.93 18.54 -10.72
N ASP A 75 -3.06 19.44 -9.75
CA ASP A 75 -1.95 19.80 -8.87
C ASP A 75 -1.38 18.58 -8.11
N PRO A 76 -0.10 18.20 -8.34
CA PRO A 76 0.51 17.03 -7.73
C PRO A 76 0.74 17.18 -6.22
N THR A 77 0.58 18.38 -5.65
CA THR A 77 0.69 18.63 -4.20
C THR A 77 -0.58 18.26 -3.43
N ILE A 78 -1.71 18.09 -4.13
CA ILE A 78 -2.95 17.62 -3.52
C ILE A 78 -2.80 16.13 -3.20
N ARG A 79 -2.87 15.78 -1.90
CA ARG A 79 -2.66 14.39 -1.44
C ARG A 79 -3.55 13.39 -2.18
N HIS A 80 -4.85 13.64 -2.23
CA HIS A 80 -5.84 12.76 -2.85
C HIS A 80 -6.68 13.52 -3.88
N SER A 81 -6.17 13.65 -5.09
CA SER A 81 -6.93 14.08 -6.27
C SER A 81 -7.27 12.87 -7.15
N PHE A 82 -8.20 13.04 -8.09
CA PHE A 82 -8.49 12.02 -9.10
C PHE A 82 -7.21 11.57 -9.81
N TRP A 83 -6.33 12.51 -10.14
CA TRP A 83 -5.07 12.24 -10.84
C TRP A 83 -4.04 11.55 -9.96
N SER A 84 -3.92 11.94 -8.69
CA SER A 84 -2.97 11.30 -7.78
C SER A 84 -3.38 9.87 -7.48
N LEU A 85 -4.69 9.61 -7.32
CA LEU A 85 -5.21 8.26 -7.12
C LEU A 85 -5.15 7.40 -8.38
N LEU A 86 -5.47 7.95 -9.54
CA LEU A 86 -5.44 7.21 -10.80
C LEU A 86 -4.00 6.91 -11.24
N ILE A 87 -3.18 7.95 -11.43
CA ILE A 87 -1.82 7.80 -11.94
C ILE A 87 -0.91 7.28 -10.83
N GLY A 88 -0.86 7.96 -9.69
CA GLY A 88 0.00 7.55 -8.57
C GLY A 88 -0.36 6.17 -8.04
N GLY A 89 -1.65 5.89 -7.87
CA GLY A 89 -2.13 4.57 -7.44
C GLY A 89 -1.70 3.42 -8.35
N ILE A 90 -1.68 3.60 -9.68
CA ILE A 90 -1.16 2.57 -10.61
C ILE A 90 0.30 2.23 -10.29
N PHE A 91 1.14 3.24 -10.06
CA PHE A 91 2.57 3.04 -9.79
C PHE A 91 2.86 2.53 -8.38
N ILE A 92 1.92 2.67 -7.43
CA ILE A 92 2.03 1.99 -6.14
C ILE A 92 1.55 0.54 -6.23
N VAL A 93 0.48 0.24 -6.98
CA VAL A 93 -0.10 -1.11 -7.05
C VAL A 93 0.69 -2.05 -7.98
N MET A 94 1.21 -1.57 -9.11
CA MET A 94 2.00 -2.38 -10.06
C MET A 94 3.16 -3.18 -9.41
N PRO A 95 4.02 -2.57 -8.56
CA PRO A 95 5.10 -3.27 -7.87
C PRO A 95 4.64 -4.49 -7.04
N PHE A 96 3.41 -4.52 -6.52
CA PHE A 96 2.90 -5.68 -5.78
C PHE A 96 2.82 -6.96 -6.62
N SER A 97 2.73 -6.84 -7.94
CA SER A 97 2.72 -7.99 -8.86
C SER A 97 4.12 -8.59 -9.09
N LEU A 98 5.16 -7.82 -8.75
CA LEU A 98 6.57 -8.16 -8.96
C LEU A 98 7.29 -8.53 -7.65
N ASN A 99 6.65 -8.30 -6.50
CA ASN A 99 7.23 -8.62 -5.21
C ASN A 99 7.29 -10.13 -4.98
N GLN A 100 8.21 -10.55 -4.10
CA GLN A 100 8.46 -11.96 -3.88
C GLN A 100 7.24 -12.70 -3.32
N ALA A 101 6.44 -12.07 -2.45
CA ALA A 101 5.26 -12.70 -1.85
C ALA A 101 4.24 -13.13 -2.91
N THR A 102 4.01 -12.27 -3.90
CA THR A 102 3.07 -12.52 -4.99
C THR A 102 3.67 -13.48 -6.02
N VAL A 103 4.93 -13.28 -6.42
CA VAL A 103 5.62 -14.14 -7.40
C VAL A 103 5.70 -15.59 -6.92
N GLN A 104 5.98 -15.81 -5.64
CA GLN A 104 5.98 -17.15 -5.04
C GLN A 104 4.65 -17.86 -5.26
N ARG A 105 3.52 -17.18 -5.02
CA ARG A 105 2.17 -17.76 -5.20
C ARG A 105 1.91 -18.14 -6.66
N TYR A 106 2.45 -17.39 -7.62
CA TYR A 106 2.35 -17.74 -9.04
C TYR A 106 3.19 -18.96 -9.42
N LEU A 107 4.29 -19.23 -8.71
CA LEU A 107 5.13 -20.39 -8.95
C LEU A 107 4.59 -21.66 -8.28
N SER A 108 3.69 -21.53 -7.29
CA SER A 108 3.04 -22.67 -6.63
C SER A 108 1.91 -23.31 -7.44
N VAL A 109 1.47 -22.70 -8.54
CA VAL A 109 0.44 -23.29 -9.41
C VAL A 109 1.04 -24.11 -10.54
N LYS A 110 0.31 -25.16 -10.93
CA LYS A 110 0.80 -26.20 -11.84
C LYS A 110 1.27 -25.65 -13.19
N ASN A 111 0.47 -24.75 -13.79
CA ASN A 111 0.66 -24.30 -15.17
C ASN A 111 0.45 -22.78 -15.29
N LYS A 112 1.12 -22.14 -16.26
CA LYS A 112 0.99 -20.71 -16.60
C LYS A 112 -0.46 -20.22 -16.75
N ARG A 113 -1.33 -21.03 -17.37
CA ARG A 113 -2.75 -20.67 -17.55
C ARG A 113 -3.50 -20.51 -16.22
N GLN A 114 -3.11 -21.25 -15.18
CA GLN A 114 -3.69 -21.09 -13.84
C GLN A 114 -3.20 -19.82 -13.19
N ALA A 115 -1.90 -19.49 -13.30
CA ALA A 115 -1.35 -18.22 -12.80
C ALA A 115 -2.03 -17.01 -13.46
N GLN A 116 -2.27 -17.07 -14.78
CA GLN A 116 -3.00 -16.01 -15.49
C GLN A 116 -4.45 -15.88 -15.01
N LYS A 117 -5.12 -16.99 -14.72
CA LYS A 117 -6.48 -16.97 -14.12
C LYS A 117 -6.47 -16.36 -12.72
N MET A 118 -5.49 -16.70 -11.88
CA MET A 118 -5.34 -16.10 -10.55
C MET A 118 -5.22 -14.58 -10.66
N PHE A 119 -4.36 -14.10 -11.56
CA PHE A 119 -4.18 -12.67 -11.79
C PHE A 119 -5.46 -12.00 -12.30
N ALA A 120 -6.18 -12.64 -13.24
CA ALA A 120 -7.44 -12.10 -13.77
C ALA A 120 -8.55 -12.03 -12.72
N ILE A 121 -8.60 -12.97 -11.76
CA ILE A 121 -9.57 -12.97 -10.65
C ILE A 121 -9.17 -11.94 -9.59
N GLN A 122 -7.88 -11.73 -9.36
CA GLN A 122 -7.38 -10.81 -8.33
C GLN A 122 -7.88 -9.37 -8.51
N PHE A 123 -7.90 -8.85 -9.75
CA PHE A 123 -8.31 -7.46 -10.02
C PHE A 123 -9.75 -7.11 -9.61
N PRO A 124 -10.80 -7.83 -10.06
CA PRO A 124 -12.15 -7.52 -9.61
C PRO A 124 -12.32 -7.78 -8.11
N THR A 125 -11.68 -8.83 -7.57
CA THR A 125 -11.77 -9.14 -6.14
C THR A 125 -11.20 -8.01 -5.27
N ILE A 126 -10.04 -7.44 -5.62
CA ILE A 126 -9.46 -6.34 -4.84
C ILE A 126 -10.32 -5.07 -4.93
N ILE A 127 -10.87 -4.76 -6.10
CA ILE A 127 -11.76 -3.59 -6.26
C ILE A 127 -13.01 -3.74 -5.38
N ILE A 128 -13.69 -4.89 -5.45
CA ILE A 128 -14.87 -5.18 -4.63
C ILE A 128 -14.52 -5.08 -3.14
N TRP A 129 -13.37 -5.64 -2.74
CA TRP A 129 -12.89 -5.58 -1.36
C TRP A 129 -12.71 -4.15 -0.85
N TRP A 130 -12.01 -3.30 -1.61
CA TRP A 130 -11.81 -1.90 -1.26
C TRP A 130 -13.12 -1.13 -1.16
N MET A 131 -14.06 -1.37 -2.09
CA MET A 131 -15.38 -0.72 -2.07
C MET A 131 -16.18 -1.08 -0.81
N MET A 132 -16.13 -2.34 -0.36
CA MET A 132 -16.77 -2.74 0.90
C MET A 132 -16.16 -2.02 2.10
N LEU A 133 -14.83 -1.96 2.19
CA LEU A 133 -14.15 -1.30 3.32
C LEU A 133 -14.41 0.21 3.36
N VAL A 134 -14.38 0.89 2.21
CA VAL A 134 -14.73 2.31 2.11
C VAL A 134 -16.18 2.53 2.54
N SER A 135 -17.10 1.66 2.10
CA SER A 135 -18.51 1.75 2.48
C SER A 135 -18.73 1.58 4.00
N ILE A 136 -17.97 0.70 4.67
CA ILE A 136 -17.99 0.60 6.14
C ILE A 136 -17.54 1.92 6.78
N GLY A 137 -16.49 2.55 6.26
CA GLY A 137 -16.03 3.86 6.76
C GLY A 137 -17.09 4.96 6.60
N LEU A 138 -17.77 5.00 5.46
CA LEU A 138 -18.86 5.96 5.19
C LEU A 138 -20.07 5.70 6.11
N ALA A 139 -20.43 4.43 6.33
CA ALA A 139 -21.50 4.03 7.24
C ALA A 139 -21.16 4.38 8.69
N ALA A 140 -19.93 4.13 9.13
CA ALA A 140 -19.45 4.49 10.46
C ALA A 140 -19.51 6.01 10.68
N PHE A 141 -19.10 6.81 9.68
CA PHE A 141 -19.22 8.26 9.75
C PHE A 141 -20.69 8.71 9.88
N ALA A 142 -21.59 8.18 9.05
CA ALA A 142 -23.01 8.52 9.10
C ALA A 142 -23.64 8.14 10.44
N TYR A 143 -23.28 6.99 11.00
CA TYR A 143 -23.74 6.54 12.31
C TYR A 143 -23.32 7.47 13.45
N TYR A 144 -22.09 7.99 13.41
CA TYR A 144 -21.56 8.90 14.42
C TYR A 144 -21.78 10.39 14.08
N GLN A 145 -22.56 10.70 13.05
CA GLN A 145 -22.75 12.08 12.60
C GLN A 145 -23.31 12.94 13.74
N GLY A 146 -22.56 13.99 14.12
CA GLY A 146 -22.94 14.91 15.20
C GLY A 146 -22.57 14.45 16.61
N CYS A 147 -22.14 13.19 16.78
CA CYS A 147 -21.53 12.73 18.02
C CYS A 147 -20.29 11.88 17.76
N ASP A 148 -19.25 12.55 17.24
CA ASP A 148 -18.03 11.89 16.82
C ASP A 148 -17.27 11.26 18.02
N PRO A 149 -16.87 9.97 17.92
CA PRO A 149 -16.22 9.26 19.02
C PRO A 149 -14.82 9.78 19.35
N LEU A 150 -14.12 10.41 18.41
CA LEU A 150 -12.79 11.00 18.64
C LEU A 150 -12.94 12.30 19.42
N MET A 151 -13.92 13.14 19.06
CA MET A 151 -14.18 14.41 19.72
C MET A 151 -14.73 14.24 21.15
N THR A 152 -15.49 13.17 21.38
CA THR A 152 -16.04 12.82 22.71
C THR A 152 -15.07 12.05 23.60
N GLY A 153 -13.89 11.67 23.10
CA GLY A 153 -12.89 10.91 23.87
C GLY A 153 -13.23 9.43 24.06
N ARG A 154 -14.20 8.87 23.31
CA ARG A 154 -14.48 7.42 23.30
C ARG A 154 -13.36 6.63 22.60
N ILE A 155 -12.62 7.26 21.69
CA ILE A 155 -11.42 6.71 21.04
C ILE A 155 -10.28 7.73 21.08
N GLU A 156 -9.05 7.23 21.08
CA GLU A 156 -7.84 8.07 21.05
C GLU A 156 -7.32 8.29 19.62
N ARG A 157 -7.53 7.29 18.74
CA ARG A 157 -6.99 7.26 17.37
C ARG A 157 -8.10 6.95 16.37
N THR A 158 -8.00 7.55 15.19
CA THR A 158 -8.95 7.35 14.07
C THR A 158 -9.06 5.90 13.63
N ASP A 159 -7.99 5.12 13.76
CA ASP A 159 -7.94 3.71 13.34
C ASP A 159 -8.82 2.80 14.21
N GLN A 160 -9.26 3.28 15.39
CA GLN A 160 -10.14 2.55 16.30
C GLN A 160 -11.62 2.65 15.91
N VAL A 161 -11.98 3.56 15.00
CA VAL A 161 -13.39 3.90 14.73
C VAL A 161 -14.20 2.70 14.25
N VAL A 162 -13.62 1.83 13.40
CA VAL A 162 -14.31 0.65 12.87
C VAL A 162 -14.52 -0.39 13.97
N GLN A 163 -13.56 -0.56 14.88
CA GLN A 163 -13.71 -1.49 15.99
C GLN A 163 -14.80 -1.03 16.96
N LEU A 164 -14.82 0.27 17.28
CA LEU A 164 -15.89 0.86 18.10
C LEU A 164 -17.25 0.72 17.40
N PHE A 165 -17.30 0.99 16.09
CA PHE A 165 -18.52 0.88 15.29
C PHE A 165 -19.09 -0.54 15.32
N VAL A 166 -18.25 -1.56 15.22
CA VAL A 166 -18.68 -2.96 15.35
C VAL A 166 -19.20 -3.26 16.76
N LEU A 167 -18.56 -2.73 17.80
CA LEU A 167 -19.05 -2.91 19.17
C LEU A 167 -20.41 -2.25 19.39
N ASP A 168 -20.60 -1.03 18.89
CA ASP A 168 -21.83 -0.26 19.07
C ASP A 168 -23.01 -0.86 18.26
N THR A 169 -22.75 -1.33 17.03
CA THR A 169 -23.80 -1.84 16.14
C THR A 169 -24.10 -3.33 16.32
N LEU A 170 -23.10 -4.14 16.67
CA LEU A 170 -23.21 -5.60 16.74
C LEU A 170 -22.98 -6.16 18.15
N GLY A 171 -22.79 -5.31 19.16
CA GLY A 171 -22.54 -5.73 20.54
C GLY A 171 -23.66 -6.57 21.17
N TYR A 172 -24.89 -6.44 20.67
CA TYR A 172 -26.02 -7.27 21.10
C TYR A 172 -25.85 -8.75 20.71
N LEU A 173 -25.09 -9.05 19.65
CA LEU A 173 -24.73 -10.41 19.25
C LEU A 173 -23.46 -10.83 19.97
N LYS A 174 -23.62 -11.42 21.16
CA LYS A 174 -22.50 -11.90 21.98
C LYS A 174 -21.55 -12.80 21.16
N GLY A 175 -20.28 -12.44 21.15
CA GLY A 175 -19.22 -13.15 20.42
C GLY A 175 -18.89 -12.59 19.04
N LEU A 176 -19.81 -11.89 18.36
CA LEU A 176 -19.58 -11.39 17.00
C LEU A 176 -18.52 -10.27 16.92
N PRO A 177 -18.49 -9.27 17.83
CA PRO A 177 -17.37 -8.31 17.84
C PRO A 177 -16.01 -8.96 18.12
N GLY A 178 -16.00 -10.01 18.96
CA GLY A 178 -14.80 -10.81 19.22
C GLY A 178 -14.35 -11.58 17.98
N LEU A 179 -15.31 -12.19 17.26
CA LEU A 179 -15.05 -12.86 15.99
C LEU A 179 -14.51 -11.87 14.93
N PHE A 180 -15.12 -10.69 14.80
CA PHE A 180 -14.62 -9.64 13.90
C PHE A 180 -13.18 -9.23 14.25
N THR A 181 -12.89 -9.03 15.54
CA THR A 181 -11.54 -8.71 16.00
C THR A 181 -10.56 -9.83 15.65
N ALA A 182 -10.93 -11.10 15.90
CA ALA A 182 -10.11 -12.26 15.54
C ALA A 182 -9.83 -12.34 14.04
N VAL A 183 -10.83 -12.02 13.21
CA VAL A 183 -10.74 -11.98 11.76
C VAL A 183 -9.78 -10.87 11.28
N VAL A 184 -9.83 -9.68 11.88
CA VAL A 184 -8.88 -8.59 11.60
C VAL A 184 -7.46 -9.02 11.97
N TYR A 185 -7.27 -9.62 13.15
CA TYR A 185 -5.97 -10.18 13.56
C TYR A 185 -5.46 -11.22 12.58
N SER A 186 -6.31 -12.15 12.15
CA SER A 186 -5.98 -13.15 11.13
C SER A 186 -5.51 -12.45 9.85
N GLY A 187 -6.25 -11.43 9.38
CA GLY A 187 -5.87 -10.53 8.27
C GLY A 187 -4.42 -10.08 8.32
N THR A 188 -4.05 -9.52 9.47
CA THR A 188 -2.70 -9.05 9.74
C THR A 188 -1.69 -10.20 9.75
N LEU A 189 -2.00 -11.33 10.39
CA LEU A 189 -1.11 -12.50 10.47
C LEU A 189 -0.78 -13.08 9.09
N SER A 190 -1.75 -13.15 8.18
CA SER A 190 -1.56 -13.58 6.79
C SER A 190 -0.58 -12.68 6.01
N SER A 191 -0.71 -11.37 6.19
CA SER A 191 0.16 -10.39 5.53
C SER A 191 1.59 -10.44 6.07
N VAL A 192 1.73 -10.47 7.40
CA VAL A 192 3.05 -10.53 8.07
C VAL A 192 3.75 -11.84 7.76
N SER A 193 3.06 -12.98 7.82
CA SER A 193 3.65 -14.29 7.50
C SER A 193 4.16 -14.38 6.07
N SER A 194 3.37 -13.88 5.09
CA SER A 194 3.79 -13.80 3.69
C SER A 194 5.02 -12.90 3.51
N GLY A 195 5.08 -11.76 4.21
CA GLY A 195 6.23 -10.84 4.20
C GLY A 195 7.49 -11.47 4.77
N VAL A 196 7.41 -12.07 5.97
CA VAL A 196 8.53 -12.76 6.62
C VAL A 196 9.04 -13.89 5.73
N ASN A 197 8.15 -14.74 5.21
CA ASN A 197 8.52 -15.84 4.31
C ASN A 197 9.24 -15.32 3.06
N SER A 198 8.75 -14.22 2.48
CA SER A 198 9.35 -13.62 1.29
C SER A 198 10.76 -13.10 1.54
N ILE A 199 10.97 -12.38 2.64
CA ILE A 199 12.30 -11.87 3.04
C ILE A 199 13.25 -13.04 3.27
N VAL A 200 12.81 -14.07 3.99
CA VAL A 200 13.64 -15.23 4.30
C VAL A 200 14.04 -15.98 3.04
N VAL A 201 13.14 -16.14 2.07
CA VAL A 201 13.48 -16.75 0.77
C VAL A 201 14.46 -15.87 0.01
N VAL A 202 14.26 -14.55 -0.07
CA VAL A 202 15.22 -13.63 -0.73
C VAL A 202 16.59 -13.71 -0.07
N LEU A 203 16.67 -13.63 1.26
CA LEU A 203 17.95 -13.75 1.96
C LEU A 203 18.62 -15.10 1.73
N THR A 204 17.85 -16.19 1.65
CA THR A 204 18.41 -17.52 1.45
C THR A 204 18.87 -17.74 0.01
N GLU A 205 18.00 -17.47 -0.97
CA GLU A 205 18.24 -17.75 -2.40
C GLU A 205 19.14 -16.72 -3.07
N ASP A 206 19.00 -15.43 -2.74
CA ASP A 206 19.70 -14.36 -3.44
C ASP A 206 21.01 -13.95 -2.76
N PHE A 207 21.14 -14.18 -1.45
CA PHE A 207 22.35 -13.81 -0.69
C PHE A 207 23.12 -15.02 -0.17
N ILE A 208 22.52 -15.88 0.64
CA ILE A 208 23.27 -16.93 1.35
C ILE A 208 23.74 -18.03 0.40
N ARG A 209 22.88 -18.52 -0.50
CA ARG A 209 23.26 -19.59 -1.44
C ARG A 209 24.38 -19.16 -2.38
N PRO A 210 24.36 -17.97 -3.01
CA PRO A 210 25.46 -17.52 -3.86
C PRO A 210 26.76 -17.24 -3.09
N LEU A 211 26.68 -16.66 -1.87
CA LEU A 211 27.88 -16.29 -1.11
C LEU A 211 28.61 -17.48 -0.49
N ARG A 212 27.91 -18.58 -0.21
CA ARG A 212 28.49 -19.77 0.43
C ARG A 212 28.69 -20.95 -0.52
N ASP A 213 28.44 -20.76 -1.82
CA ASP A 213 28.42 -21.84 -2.83
C ASP A 213 27.68 -23.09 -2.34
N LEU A 214 26.56 -22.88 -1.62
CA LEU A 214 25.78 -23.96 -1.01
C LEU A 214 25.05 -24.74 -2.11
N LYS A 215 25.75 -25.70 -2.72
CA LYS A 215 25.15 -26.68 -3.62
C LYS A 215 24.47 -27.74 -2.76
N ILE A 216 23.14 -27.78 -2.82
CA ILE A 216 22.36 -28.83 -2.19
C ILE A 216 22.59 -30.11 -3.00
N GLN A 217 23.42 -31.01 -2.48
CA GLN A 217 23.69 -32.31 -3.09
C GLN A 217 23.22 -33.46 -2.19
N THR A 218 23.07 -33.20 -0.88
CA THR A 218 22.70 -34.22 0.11
C THR A 218 21.48 -33.80 0.93
N LEU A 219 20.78 -34.79 1.48
CA LEU A 219 19.69 -34.60 2.44
C LEU A 219 20.13 -33.83 3.70
N GLU A 220 21.41 -33.97 4.10
CA GLU A 220 21.95 -33.19 5.22
C GLU A 220 22.03 -31.70 4.90
N ASP A 221 22.32 -31.35 3.65
CA ASP A 221 22.37 -29.96 3.21
C ASP A 221 20.96 -29.35 3.16
N GLU A 222 19.95 -30.12 2.75
CA GLU A 222 18.54 -29.71 2.86
C GLU A 222 18.13 -29.44 4.31
N GLN A 223 18.52 -30.30 5.25
CA GLN A 223 18.23 -30.10 6.68
C GLN A 223 19.00 -28.91 7.27
N LYS A 224 20.23 -28.65 6.83
CA LYS A 224 21.01 -27.46 7.23
C LYS A 224 20.35 -26.19 6.70
N VAL A 225 19.96 -26.17 5.43
CA VAL A 225 19.25 -25.04 4.81
C VAL A 225 17.91 -24.82 5.50
N MET A 226 17.15 -25.88 5.78
CA MET A 226 15.89 -25.77 6.51
C MET A 226 16.06 -25.17 7.92
N ARG A 227 17.07 -25.62 8.68
CA ARG A 227 17.37 -25.05 10.00
C ARG A 227 17.77 -23.57 9.91
N LEU A 228 18.58 -23.21 8.91
CA LEU A 228 18.97 -21.84 8.64
C LEU A 228 17.75 -20.97 8.30
N THR A 229 16.90 -21.39 7.36
CA THR A 229 15.68 -20.68 6.96
C THR A 229 14.76 -20.47 8.16
N LYS A 230 14.57 -21.49 9.01
CA LYS A 230 13.79 -21.37 10.25
C LYS A 230 14.40 -20.35 11.23
N GLY A 231 15.72 -20.40 11.45
CA GLY A 231 16.41 -19.43 12.29
C GLY A 231 16.28 -17.99 11.76
N LEU A 232 16.37 -17.82 10.45
CA LEU A 232 16.23 -16.53 9.79
C LEU A 232 14.80 -15.98 9.91
N SER A 233 13.78 -16.85 9.80
CA SER A 233 12.38 -16.48 10.05
C SER A 233 12.17 -15.92 11.46
N PHE A 234 12.81 -16.51 12.47
CA PHE A 234 12.76 -15.96 13.83
C PHE A 234 13.39 -14.56 13.90
N ILE A 235 14.58 -14.37 13.33
CA ILE A 235 15.29 -13.07 13.35
C ILE A 235 14.44 -11.99 12.66
N VAL A 236 13.92 -12.28 11.48
CA VAL A 236 13.07 -11.35 10.72
C VAL A 236 11.77 -11.06 11.48
N GLY A 237 11.14 -12.08 12.07
CA GLY A 237 9.93 -11.92 12.88
C GLY A 237 10.15 -11.04 14.12
N PHE A 238 11.22 -11.27 14.89
CA PHE A 238 11.57 -10.40 16.03
C PHE A 238 11.90 -8.97 15.61
N THR A 239 12.56 -8.80 14.47
CA THR A 239 12.82 -7.47 13.89
C THR A 239 11.50 -6.76 13.53
N ALA A 240 10.55 -7.48 12.94
CA ALA A 240 9.22 -6.94 12.63
C ALA A 240 8.45 -6.53 13.90
N ILE A 241 8.57 -7.28 15.01
CA ILE A 241 8.01 -6.89 16.32
C ILE A 241 8.63 -5.57 16.80
N GLY A 242 9.96 -5.43 16.70
CA GLY A 242 10.66 -4.19 17.05
C GLY A 242 10.17 -3.00 16.22
N LEU A 243 10.04 -3.17 14.91
CA LEU A 243 9.48 -2.15 14.02
C LEU A 243 8.02 -1.80 14.34
N ALA A 244 7.21 -2.76 14.78
CA ALA A 244 5.83 -2.50 15.19
C ALA A 244 5.76 -1.58 16.43
N PHE A 245 6.71 -1.69 17.37
CA PHE A 245 6.81 -0.73 18.48
C PHE A 245 7.15 0.68 18.01
N VAL A 246 8.08 0.82 17.07
CA VAL A 246 8.40 2.12 16.46
C VAL A 246 7.19 2.69 15.72
N ALA A 247 6.49 1.85 14.96
CA ALA A 247 5.24 2.22 14.28
C ALA A 247 4.14 2.66 15.25
N SER A 248 4.06 2.07 16.44
CA SER A 248 3.07 2.44 17.45
C SER A 248 3.25 3.88 17.96
N ALA A 249 4.47 4.42 17.87
CA ALA A 249 4.84 5.78 18.24
C ALA A 249 4.58 6.80 17.13
N LEU A 250 4.41 6.39 15.87
CA LEU A 250 4.22 7.26 14.70
C LEU A 250 2.87 8.00 14.65
N GLY A 251 2.02 7.90 15.69
CA GLY A 251 0.82 8.72 15.83
C GLY A 251 -0.21 8.54 14.69
N ARG A 252 -0.74 9.66 14.18
CA ARG A 252 -1.74 9.67 13.08
C ARG A 252 -1.06 9.56 11.72
N GLY A 253 -1.66 8.81 10.80
CA GLY A 253 -1.18 8.73 9.41
C GLY A 253 -0.27 7.53 9.10
N LEU A 254 -0.30 6.48 9.92
CA LEU A 254 0.47 5.25 9.71
C LEU A 254 0.22 4.64 8.32
N ILE A 255 -1.04 4.60 7.88
CA ILE A 255 -1.41 4.13 6.54
C ILE A 255 -0.65 4.94 5.48
N GLN A 256 -0.70 6.27 5.53
CA GLN A 256 0.02 7.12 4.58
C GLN A 256 1.52 6.84 4.60
N PHE A 257 2.12 6.66 5.78
CA PHE A 257 3.54 6.33 5.90
C PHE A 257 3.87 5.01 5.18
N CYS A 258 3.07 3.96 5.37
CA CYS A 258 3.21 2.69 4.64
C CYS A 258 3.13 2.89 3.11
N TRP A 259 2.08 3.56 2.62
CA TRP A 259 1.92 3.82 1.18
C TRP A 259 3.07 4.67 0.61
N SER A 260 3.65 5.56 1.41
CA SER A 260 4.81 6.36 1.01
C SER A 260 6.04 5.47 0.81
N ILE A 261 6.31 4.55 1.73
CA ILE A 261 7.42 3.58 1.60
C ILE A 261 7.20 2.68 0.39
N ASP A 262 5.98 2.18 0.21
CA ASP A 262 5.64 1.34 -0.95
C ASP A 262 5.90 2.09 -2.27
N GLY A 263 5.54 3.38 -2.35
CA GLY A 263 5.89 4.22 -3.49
C GLY A 263 7.40 4.43 -3.65
N MET A 264 8.10 4.79 -2.57
CA MET A 264 9.54 5.10 -2.61
C MET A 264 10.40 3.93 -3.07
N CYS A 265 10.09 2.71 -2.60
CA CYS A 265 10.81 1.49 -2.96
C CYS A 265 10.25 0.81 -4.21
N GLY A 266 8.91 0.81 -4.36
CA GLY A 266 8.22 0.12 -5.44
C GLY A 266 8.45 0.74 -6.81
N GLY A 267 8.52 2.07 -6.91
CA GLY A 267 8.78 2.78 -8.16
C GLY A 267 10.10 2.37 -8.83
N PRO A 268 11.25 2.48 -8.14
CA PRO A 268 12.53 2.04 -8.68
C PRO A 268 12.58 0.53 -9.00
N LEU A 269 11.95 -0.31 -8.18
CA LEU A 269 11.84 -1.75 -8.45
C LEU A 269 11.06 -2.04 -9.74
N LEU A 270 9.95 -1.34 -9.95
CA LEU A 270 9.19 -1.43 -11.20
C LEU A 270 10.04 -0.95 -12.39
N GLY A 271 10.81 0.13 -12.23
CA GLY A 271 11.73 0.63 -13.25
C GLY A 271 12.80 -0.38 -13.64
N LEU A 272 13.35 -1.13 -12.67
CA LEU A 272 14.28 -2.24 -12.87
C LEU A 272 13.68 -3.33 -13.77
N PHE A 273 12.53 -3.89 -13.37
CA PHE A 273 11.88 -4.97 -14.11
C PHE A 273 11.39 -4.50 -15.49
N PHE A 274 10.81 -3.30 -15.57
CA PHE A 274 10.36 -2.72 -16.83
C PHE A 274 11.52 -2.57 -17.82
N SER A 275 12.65 -2.03 -17.37
CA SER A 275 13.84 -1.88 -18.21
C SER A 275 14.35 -3.23 -18.71
N GLY A 276 14.41 -4.24 -17.83
CA GLY A 276 14.86 -5.59 -18.22
C GLY A 276 13.92 -6.29 -19.21
N MET A 277 12.60 -6.11 -19.09
CA MET A 277 11.62 -6.79 -19.94
C MET A 277 11.38 -6.09 -21.29
N ILE A 278 11.46 -4.75 -21.32
CA ILE A 278 11.02 -3.92 -22.44
C ILE A 278 12.19 -3.17 -23.09
N LEU A 279 13.10 -2.59 -22.31
CA LEU A 279 14.20 -1.78 -22.81
C LEU A 279 15.44 -2.64 -23.10
N THR A 280 15.43 -3.32 -24.25
CA THR A 280 16.45 -4.31 -24.62
C THR A 280 17.88 -3.78 -24.74
N TYR A 281 18.07 -2.46 -24.73
CA TYR A 281 19.39 -1.80 -24.84
C TYR A 281 20.02 -1.46 -23.48
N VAL A 282 19.25 -1.55 -22.38
CA VAL A 282 19.72 -1.21 -21.03
C VAL A 282 20.65 -2.31 -20.51
N ASN A 283 21.85 -1.93 -20.07
CA ASN A 283 22.87 -2.85 -19.56
C ASN A 283 22.85 -2.92 -18.01
N SER A 284 23.59 -3.87 -17.43
CA SER A 284 23.63 -4.10 -15.98
C SER A 284 24.18 -2.90 -15.18
N LYS A 285 25.14 -2.14 -15.72
CA LYS A 285 25.72 -0.97 -15.05
C LYS A 285 24.72 0.18 -15.02
N GLY A 286 24.07 0.45 -16.15
CA GLY A 286 23.07 1.49 -16.28
C GLY A 286 21.89 1.24 -15.36
N ILE A 287 21.34 0.02 -15.36
CA ILE A 287 20.21 -0.26 -14.48
C ILE A 287 20.57 -0.21 -12.99
N ALA A 288 21.78 -0.63 -12.59
CA ALA A 288 22.24 -0.51 -11.22
C ALA A 288 22.30 0.96 -10.77
N VAL A 289 22.91 1.85 -11.58
CA VAL A 289 22.96 3.29 -11.29
C VAL A 289 21.56 3.91 -11.31
N GLY A 290 20.71 3.48 -12.24
CA GLY A 290 19.32 3.95 -12.32
C GLY A 290 18.51 3.64 -11.07
N VAL A 291 18.60 2.41 -10.56
CA VAL A 291 17.89 2.01 -9.32
C VAL A 291 18.39 2.80 -8.12
N VAL A 292 19.71 2.96 -7.98
CA VAL A 292 20.31 3.75 -6.88
C VAL A 292 19.85 5.21 -6.96
N ALA A 293 19.85 5.81 -8.14
CA ALA A 293 19.38 7.19 -8.34
C ALA A 293 17.87 7.33 -8.07
N GLY A 294 17.07 6.35 -8.51
CA GLY A 294 15.63 6.29 -8.27
C GLY A 294 15.32 6.25 -6.78
N LEU A 295 15.95 5.32 -6.05
CA LEU A 295 15.82 5.21 -4.59
C LEU A 295 16.30 6.48 -3.90
N ALA A 296 17.49 6.99 -4.22
CA ALA A 296 18.02 8.20 -3.60
C ALA A 296 17.07 9.39 -3.77
N THR A 297 16.48 9.55 -4.96
CA THR A 297 15.53 10.63 -5.24
C THR A 297 14.23 10.48 -4.47
N THR A 298 13.63 9.28 -4.47
CA THR A 298 12.35 9.07 -3.77
C THR A 298 12.50 9.12 -2.26
N PHE A 299 13.59 8.60 -1.69
CA PHE A 299 13.89 8.73 -0.27
C PHE A 299 14.18 10.18 0.12
N TRP A 300 14.91 10.95 -0.71
CA TRP A 300 15.11 12.37 -0.47
C TRP A 300 13.79 13.13 -0.38
N ILE A 301 12.88 12.90 -1.34
CA ILE A 301 11.56 13.56 -1.37
C ILE A 301 10.71 13.10 -0.20
N GLY A 302 10.58 11.79 0.04
CA GLY A 302 9.69 11.24 1.05
C GLY A 302 10.14 11.52 2.48
N ILE A 303 11.46 11.44 2.77
CA ILE A 303 11.98 11.85 4.08
C ILE A 303 11.83 13.36 4.25
N GLY A 304 12.13 14.17 3.24
CA GLY A 304 11.93 15.62 3.30
C GLY A 304 10.47 16.00 3.53
N ALA A 305 9.51 15.27 2.95
CA ALA A 305 8.09 15.49 3.19
C ALA A 305 7.66 15.24 4.65
N ILE A 306 8.35 14.37 5.39
CA ILE A 306 8.08 14.16 6.82
C ILE A 306 8.40 15.43 7.63
N PHE A 307 9.46 16.15 7.25
CA PHE A 307 9.92 17.34 7.97
C PHE A 307 9.28 18.64 7.47
N TYR A 308 9.01 18.75 6.16
CA TYR A 308 8.67 20.03 5.52
C TYR A 308 7.28 20.09 4.89
N ALA A 309 6.53 19.00 4.79
CA ALA A 309 5.20 19.04 4.18
C ALA A 309 4.16 19.70 5.10
N ALA A 310 3.29 20.52 4.51
CA ALA A 310 2.24 21.19 5.26
C ALA A 310 1.31 20.19 5.99
N PRO A 311 0.97 20.47 7.27
CA PRO A 311 0.05 19.64 8.04
C PRO A 311 -1.33 19.64 7.37
N GLN A 312 -1.95 18.47 7.30
CA GLN A 312 -3.27 18.33 6.68
C GLN A 312 -4.36 18.67 7.69
N THR A 313 -5.30 19.51 7.27
CA THR A 313 -6.53 19.74 8.01
C THR A 313 -7.53 18.64 7.66
N PRO A 314 -7.87 17.72 8.59
CA PRO A 314 -8.94 16.76 8.34
C PRO A 314 -10.27 17.48 8.12
N LEU A 315 -11.21 16.84 7.42
CA LEU A 315 -12.57 17.38 7.31
C LEU A 315 -13.20 17.55 8.70
N PRO A 316 -14.05 18.57 8.90
CA PRO A 316 -14.61 18.86 10.20
C PRO A 316 -15.40 17.66 10.75
N LEU A 317 -15.23 17.45 12.05
CA LEU A 317 -15.99 16.52 12.89
C LEU A 317 -16.90 17.35 13.81
N SER A 318 -17.99 16.75 14.30
CA SER A 318 -18.96 17.44 15.17
C SER A 318 -19.30 16.58 16.37
N ALA A 319 -19.41 17.22 17.54
CA ALA A 319 -19.89 16.62 18.79
C ALA A 319 -21.13 17.37 19.33
N ASN A 320 -21.75 18.22 18.52
CA ASN A 320 -22.79 19.15 18.96
C ASN A 320 -24.12 18.46 19.31
N LEU A 321 -24.33 17.24 18.84
CA LEU A 321 -25.53 16.44 19.08
C LEU A 321 -25.30 15.35 20.16
N CYS A 322 -24.14 15.33 20.80
CA CYS A 322 -23.91 14.44 21.93
C CYS A 322 -24.71 14.91 23.15
N MET A 323 -25.51 14.00 23.73
CA MET A 323 -25.97 14.20 25.10
C MET A 323 -24.79 13.98 26.04
N ASN A 324 -24.27 15.04 26.66
CA ASN A 324 -23.41 14.91 27.84
C ASN A 324 -24.02 15.69 29.00
N GLY A 325 -24.15 15.00 30.15
CA GLY A 325 -24.43 15.61 31.45
C GLY A 325 -23.27 16.46 31.96
N SER A 326 -22.87 17.47 31.20
CA SER A 326 -21.82 18.42 31.55
C SER A 326 -22.28 19.85 31.27
N ASN A 327 -23.38 20.24 31.93
CA ASN A 327 -23.81 21.63 32.11
C ASN A 327 -22.90 22.38 33.11
N PHE A 328 -21.56 22.41 32.94
CA PHE A 328 -20.76 23.14 33.94
C PHE A 328 -19.56 23.98 33.49
N LEU A 329 -19.13 24.05 32.23
CA LEU A 329 -18.00 24.94 31.88
C LEU A 329 -18.10 25.62 30.50
N GLN A 330 -19.30 25.99 30.04
CA GLN A 330 -19.44 26.57 28.69
C GLN A 330 -20.28 27.85 28.59
N GLU A 331 -20.34 28.69 29.63
CA GLU A 331 -20.97 30.02 29.47
C GLU A 331 -20.09 31.24 29.81
N ASN A 332 -19.00 31.12 30.56
CA ASN A 332 -18.25 32.32 31.00
C ASN A 332 -16.79 32.45 30.52
N PHE A 333 -16.26 31.51 29.73
CA PHE A 333 -14.85 31.59 29.27
C PHE A 333 -14.69 31.93 27.77
N ALA A 334 -15.78 31.84 26.98
CA ALA A 334 -15.70 32.05 25.53
C ALA A 334 -15.54 33.53 25.15
N THR A 335 -16.10 34.45 25.93
CA THR A 335 -16.17 35.88 25.58
C THR A 335 -14.93 36.69 25.92
N SER A 336 -13.93 36.17 26.65
CA SER A 336 -12.66 36.88 26.89
C SER A 336 -11.51 36.37 26.02
N VAL A 337 -11.51 35.07 25.70
CA VAL A 337 -10.49 34.45 24.84
C VAL A 337 -10.66 34.83 23.37
N LEU A 338 -11.90 35.02 22.89
CA LEU A 338 -12.17 35.39 21.49
C LEU A 338 -11.57 36.76 21.11
N TRP A 339 -11.61 37.75 22.00
CA TRP A 339 -11.05 39.09 21.70
C TRP A 339 -9.52 39.12 21.76
N MET A 340 -8.89 38.38 22.68
CA MET A 340 -7.44 38.25 22.71
C MET A 340 -6.91 37.55 21.45
N ASN A 341 -7.62 36.54 20.95
CA ASN A 341 -7.21 35.80 19.76
C ASN A 341 -7.41 36.63 18.48
N GLU A 342 -8.51 37.39 18.36
CA GLU A 342 -8.75 38.34 17.26
C GLU A 342 -7.66 39.41 17.17
N THR A 343 -7.27 39.99 18.31
CA THR A 343 -6.27 41.08 18.33
C THR A 343 -4.87 40.55 18.00
N PHE A 344 -4.50 39.37 18.52
CA PHE A 344 -3.22 38.74 18.21
C PHE A 344 -3.17 38.28 16.75
N ARG A 345 -4.24 37.68 16.24
CA ARG A 345 -4.36 37.21 14.85
C ARG A 345 -4.32 38.36 13.85
N ASN A 346 -4.97 39.48 14.14
CA ASN A 346 -4.92 40.66 13.26
C ASN A 346 -3.52 41.29 13.23
N ALA A 347 -2.77 41.26 14.35
CA ALA A 347 -1.39 41.72 14.40
C ALA A 347 -0.40 40.77 13.67
N THR A 348 -0.62 39.45 13.72
CA THR A 348 0.19 38.48 12.95
C THR A 348 -0.06 38.62 11.45
N ILE A 349 -1.32 38.81 11.04
CA ILE A 349 -1.70 38.99 9.63
C ILE A 349 -1.07 40.26 9.04
N THR A 350 -0.98 41.36 9.80
CA THR A 350 -0.34 42.59 9.31
C THR A 350 1.17 42.40 9.14
N PHE A 351 1.83 41.70 10.06
CA PHE A 351 3.27 41.43 9.98
C PHE A 351 3.64 40.49 8.83
N ASP A 352 2.86 39.42 8.59
CA ASP A 352 3.07 38.50 7.47
C ASP A 352 2.81 39.18 6.11
N GLN A 353 1.82 40.06 6.01
CA GLN A 353 1.52 40.83 4.78
C GLN A 353 2.65 41.80 4.40
N ASP A 354 3.26 42.46 5.39
CA ASP A 354 4.38 43.37 5.16
C ASP A 354 5.64 42.63 4.70
N ILE A 355 5.88 41.42 5.22
CA ILE A 355 7.03 40.55 4.85
C ILE A 355 6.86 39.90 3.47
N GLU A 356 5.65 39.45 3.12
CA GLU A 356 5.35 38.90 1.79
C GLU A 356 5.58 39.93 0.67
N SER A 357 5.25 41.21 0.92
CA SER A 357 5.45 42.31 -0.03
C SER A 357 6.91 42.54 -0.42
N LEU A 358 7.85 42.11 0.45
CA LEU A 358 9.29 42.23 0.27
C LEU A 358 9.93 40.97 -0.35
N GLY A 359 9.15 39.92 -0.64
CA GLY A 359 9.65 38.68 -1.23
C GLY A 359 10.24 37.68 -0.22
N TYR A 360 9.90 37.80 1.07
CA TYR A 360 10.37 36.91 2.15
C TYR A 360 9.18 36.29 2.90
N GLU A 361 9.37 35.16 3.57
CA GLU A 361 8.36 34.53 4.46
C GLU A 361 9.03 34.14 5.78
N TYR A 362 8.33 34.32 6.90
CA TYR A 362 8.83 33.98 8.23
C TYR A 362 8.66 32.49 8.51
N SER A 363 9.76 31.74 8.60
CA SER A 363 9.70 30.32 8.93
C SER A 363 9.54 30.14 10.45
N TYR A 364 8.31 29.85 10.90
CA TYR A 364 8.00 29.64 12.32
C TYR A 364 8.81 28.50 12.98
N ASP A 365 9.27 27.52 12.20
CA ASP A 365 10.07 26.38 12.67
C ASP A 365 11.56 26.73 12.85
N LYS A 366 12.09 27.66 12.05
CA LYS A 366 13.50 28.07 12.07
C LYS A 366 13.75 29.41 12.75
N GLN A 367 12.69 30.17 13.09
CA GLN A 367 12.77 31.53 13.61
C GLN A 367 13.64 32.46 12.74
N GLU A 368 13.59 32.29 11.41
CA GLU A 368 14.39 33.06 10.45
C GLU A 368 13.54 33.52 9.26
N ILE A 369 13.91 34.68 8.69
CA ILE A 369 13.29 35.28 7.50
C ILE A 369 13.98 34.72 6.25
N VAL A 370 13.24 34.00 5.40
CA VAL A 370 13.80 33.28 4.24
C VAL A 370 13.19 33.82 2.94
N PRO A 371 13.97 34.00 1.86
CA PRO A 371 13.42 34.47 0.58
C PRO A 371 12.41 33.48 -0.02
N ILE A 372 11.24 33.98 -0.42
CA ILE A 372 10.10 33.22 -0.96
C ILE A 372 10.52 32.35 -2.15
N SER A 373 11.45 32.80 -2.99
CA SER A 373 11.88 32.07 -4.20
C SER A 373 12.52 30.71 -3.92
N ILE A 374 13.24 30.55 -2.80
CA ILE A 374 13.86 29.28 -2.39
C ILE A 374 12.86 28.40 -1.62
N LEU A 375 11.99 29.05 -0.84
CA LEU A 375 10.95 28.40 -0.05
C LEU A 375 9.86 27.76 -0.95
N VAL A 376 9.43 28.46 -2.01
CA VAL A 376 8.37 28.02 -2.92
C VAL A 376 8.80 26.84 -3.80
N GLY A 377 10.07 26.74 -4.20
CA GLY A 377 10.55 25.66 -5.06
C GLY A 377 10.74 24.34 -4.32
N ILE A 378 11.51 24.35 -3.24
CA ILE A 378 11.85 23.13 -2.48
C ILE A 378 10.67 22.65 -1.63
N ASN A 379 9.89 23.55 -0.99
CA ASN A 379 8.72 23.11 -0.23
C ASN A 379 7.65 22.51 -1.14
N ARG A 380 7.54 22.95 -2.40
CA ARG A 380 6.62 22.36 -3.35
C ARG A 380 7.02 20.93 -3.75
N ILE A 381 8.32 20.62 -3.79
CA ILE A 381 8.82 19.24 -4.00
C ILE A 381 8.43 18.35 -2.82
N TYR A 382 8.60 18.83 -1.59
CA TYR A 382 8.19 18.09 -0.39
C TYR A 382 6.67 18.05 -0.18
N GLY A 383 5.94 18.98 -0.80
CA GLY A 383 4.49 19.00 -0.85
C GLY A 383 3.88 18.00 -1.83
N VAL A 384 4.67 17.37 -2.71
CA VAL A 384 4.17 16.37 -3.66
C VAL A 384 3.52 15.21 -2.92
N SER A 385 2.32 14.82 -3.38
CA SER A 385 1.59 13.68 -2.83
C SER A 385 2.44 12.41 -2.88
N TYR A 386 2.44 11.69 -1.77
CA TYR A 386 3.11 10.39 -1.66
C TYR A 386 2.64 9.36 -2.69
N GLN A 387 1.45 9.55 -3.27
CA GLN A 387 0.93 8.73 -4.36
C GLN A 387 1.86 8.76 -5.59
N TYR A 388 2.57 9.86 -5.82
CA TYR A 388 3.47 10.01 -6.97
C TYR A 388 4.88 9.48 -6.74
N TYR A 389 5.26 9.06 -5.53
CA TYR A 389 6.63 8.57 -5.27
C TYR A 389 6.98 7.36 -6.14
N GLY A 390 6.02 6.45 -6.37
CA GLY A 390 6.18 5.32 -7.28
C GLY A 390 6.46 5.75 -8.72
N LEU A 391 5.71 6.72 -9.23
CA LEU A 391 5.92 7.26 -10.59
C LEU A 391 7.28 7.95 -10.71
N ILE A 392 7.63 8.80 -9.76
CA ILE A 392 8.90 9.54 -9.76
C ILE A 392 10.07 8.55 -9.74
N GLY A 393 10.04 7.57 -8.83
CA GLY A 393 11.07 6.54 -8.74
C GLY A 393 11.21 5.72 -10.02
N PHE A 394 10.09 5.35 -10.64
CA PHE A 394 10.07 4.66 -11.92
C PHE A 394 10.72 5.48 -13.05
N LEU A 395 10.32 6.75 -13.19
CA LEU A 395 10.80 7.63 -14.26
C LEU A 395 12.29 7.94 -14.10
N VAL A 396 12.74 8.26 -12.89
CA VAL A 396 14.17 8.51 -12.60
C VAL A 396 14.99 7.27 -12.91
N THR A 397 14.52 6.09 -12.48
CA THR A 397 15.23 4.82 -12.70
C THR A 397 15.42 4.54 -14.19
N ILE A 398 14.36 4.64 -14.99
CA ILE A 398 14.46 4.39 -16.44
C ILE A 398 15.34 5.43 -17.13
N THR A 399 15.17 6.71 -16.79
CA THR A 399 15.90 7.79 -17.44
C THR A 399 17.40 7.67 -17.19
N VAL A 400 17.79 7.51 -15.92
CA VAL A 400 19.20 7.35 -15.55
C VAL A 400 19.77 6.04 -16.11
N ALA A 401 19.00 4.94 -16.04
CA ALA A 401 19.44 3.66 -16.59
C ALA A 401 19.72 3.72 -18.09
N SER A 402 18.85 4.39 -18.85
CA SER A 402 19.01 4.58 -20.28
C SER A 402 20.22 5.45 -20.62
N ILE A 403 20.39 6.59 -19.95
CA ILE A 403 21.52 7.50 -20.17
C ILE A 403 22.85 6.77 -19.91
N VAL A 404 22.97 6.12 -18.75
CA VAL A 404 24.20 5.41 -18.37
C VAL A 404 24.45 4.21 -19.29
N SER A 405 23.41 3.49 -19.73
CA SER A 405 23.58 2.38 -20.68
C SER A 405 24.03 2.83 -22.06
N ILE A 406 23.58 4.01 -22.52
CA ILE A 406 24.04 4.61 -23.77
C ILE A 406 25.51 5.04 -23.63
N ALA A 407 25.87 5.65 -22.50
CA ALA A 407 27.23 6.12 -22.24
C ALA A 407 28.25 4.98 -22.02
N THR A 408 27.84 3.88 -21.39
CA THR A 408 28.73 2.76 -21.02
C THR A 408 28.73 1.61 -22.04
N GLY A 409 27.97 1.74 -23.13
CA GLY A 409 27.82 0.74 -24.18
C GLY A 409 26.54 -0.10 -24.02
N ARG A 410 25.71 -0.14 -25.06
CA ARG A 410 24.41 -0.82 -25.04
C ARG A 410 24.53 -2.32 -24.79
N GLN A 411 23.49 -2.89 -24.18
CA GLN A 411 23.41 -4.34 -23.95
C GLN A 411 23.36 -5.12 -25.27
N ASP A 412 24.19 -6.16 -25.36
CA ASP A 412 24.15 -7.11 -26.47
C ASP A 412 23.01 -8.10 -26.29
N THR A 413 21.95 -7.93 -27.09
CA THR A 413 20.74 -8.77 -27.02
C THR A 413 20.94 -10.20 -27.55
N SER A 414 22.03 -10.48 -28.27
CA SER A 414 22.30 -11.82 -28.81
C SER A 414 22.67 -12.84 -27.72
N LYS A 415 23.16 -12.35 -26.58
CA LYS A 415 23.60 -13.18 -25.44
C LYS A 415 22.46 -13.52 -24.47
N ILE A 416 21.27 -12.97 -24.68
CA ILE A 416 20.13 -13.11 -23.77
C ILE A 416 19.02 -13.93 -24.44
N PRO A 417 18.53 -15.01 -23.81
CA PRO A 417 17.41 -15.78 -24.33
C PRO A 417 16.15 -14.93 -24.54
N ASP A 418 15.51 -15.06 -25.71
CA ASP A 418 14.34 -14.25 -26.08
C ASP A 418 13.15 -14.33 -25.11
N ARG A 419 13.07 -15.37 -24.28
CA ARG A 419 12.00 -15.56 -23.28
C ARG A 419 11.94 -14.45 -22.23
N PHE A 420 13.04 -13.74 -22.03
CA PHE A 420 13.14 -12.64 -21.06
C PHE A 420 12.62 -11.30 -21.62
N PHE A 421 12.44 -11.19 -22.94
CA PHE A 421 11.90 -9.99 -23.58
C PHE A 421 10.40 -10.15 -23.85
N LEU A 422 9.59 -9.24 -23.31
CA LEU A 422 8.12 -9.35 -23.34
C LEU A 422 7.59 -9.45 -24.78
N PHE A 423 7.96 -8.49 -25.64
CA PHE A 423 7.44 -8.41 -27.01
C PHE A 423 7.98 -9.50 -27.94
N ARG A 424 9.23 -9.96 -27.76
CA ARG A 424 9.78 -11.08 -28.54
C ARG A 424 9.15 -12.41 -28.14
N SER A 425 8.84 -12.58 -26.85
CA SER A 425 8.12 -13.75 -26.32
C SER A 425 6.70 -13.84 -26.87
N PHE A 426 5.95 -12.74 -26.94
CA PHE A 426 4.63 -12.70 -27.56
C PHE A 426 4.66 -13.01 -29.06
N SER A 427 5.64 -12.45 -29.80
CA SER A 427 5.80 -12.74 -31.24
C SER A 427 6.02 -14.23 -31.51
N LYS A 428 6.85 -14.91 -30.70
CA LYS A 428 7.08 -16.36 -30.86
C LYS A 428 5.88 -17.19 -30.45
N ASN A 429 5.19 -16.86 -29.35
CA ASN A 429 3.98 -17.59 -28.95
C ASN A 429 2.86 -17.43 -29.97
N SER A 430 2.67 -16.22 -30.52
CA SER A 430 1.72 -15.98 -31.61
C SER A 430 2.08 -16.78 -32.87
N LYS A 431 3.36 -16.82 -33.26
CA LYS A 431 3.83 -17.66 -34.38
C LYS A 431 3.65 -19.16 -34.11
N ALA A 432 3.89 -19.62 -32.88
CA ALA A 432 3.70 -21.01 -32.49
C ALA A 432 2.21 -21.39 -32.49
N GLU A 433 1.33 -20.55 -31.95
CA GLU A 433 -0.12 -20.73 -31.99
C GLU A 433 -0.66 -20.69 -33.43
N THR A 434 -0.13 -19.81 -34.28
CA THR A 434 -0.48 -19.74 -35.71
C THR A 434 -0.03 -21.00 -36.44
N LYS A 435 1.17 -21.51 -36.15
CA LYS A 435 1.70 -22.75 -36.72
C LYS A 435 0.91 -23.99 -36.27
N ILE A 436 0.49 -24.03 -35.01
CA ILE A 436 -0.37 -25.11 -34.48
C ILE A 436 -1.75 -25.05 -35.13
N ARG A 437 -2.35 -23.85 -35.28
CA ARG A 437 -3.63 -23.68 -36.00
C ARG A 437 -3.55 -24.01 -37.50
N SER A 438 -2.41 -23.76 -38.15
CA SER A 438 -2.22 -24.18 -39.55
C SER A 438 -2.05 -25.70 -39.68
N ILE A 439 -1.40 -26.35 -38.71
CA ILE A 439 -1.27 -27.81 -38.67
C ILE A 439 -2.63 -28.47 -38.39
N SER A 440 -3.45 -27.92 -37.47
CA SER A 440 -4.79 -28.45 -37.21
C SER A 440 -5.75 -28.26 -38.39
N LYS A 441 -5.66 -27.13 -39.11
CA LYS A 441 -6.44 -26.93 -40.35
C LYS A 441 -5.99 -27.89 -41.45
N ASN A 442 -4.69 -28.15 -41.61
CA ASN A 442 -4.21 -29.11 -42.61
C ASN A 442 -4.56 -30.56 -42.26
N SER A 443 -4.70 -30.93 -40.98
CA SER A 443 -5.18 -32.27 -40.62
C SER A 443 -6.68 -32.45 -40.87
N GLU A 444 -7.50 -31.40 -40.72
CA GLU A 444 -8.93 -31.43 -41.09
C GLU A 444 -9.13 -31.59 -42.62
N TYR A 445 -8.28 -30.98 -43.45
CA TYR A 445 -8.35 -31.15 -44.90
C TYR A 445 -7.91 -32.54 -45.39
N HIS A 446 -7.01 -33.23 -44.67
CA HIS A 446 -6.59 -34.59 -45.03
C HIS A 446 -7.55 -35.69 -44.54
N SER A 447 -8.44 -35.40 -43.58
CA SER A 447 -9.47 -36.35 -43.14
C SER A 447 -10.75 -36.37 -43.98
N VAL A 448 -10.87 -35.52 -45.00
CA VAL A 448 -12.10 -35.40 -45.83
C VAL A 448 -11.94 -36.03 -47.23
N SER A 449 -10.75 -36.49 -47.62
CA SER A 449 -10.47 -36.99 -48.99
C SER A 449 -10.30 -38.51 -49.13
N THR A 450 -10.75 -39.32 -48.16
CA THR A 450 -10.79 -40.79 -48.30
C THR A 450 -12.15 -41.36 -47.91
N VAL A 451 -13.16 -41.01 -48.69
CA VAL A 451 -14.39 -41.80 -48.83
C VAL A 451 -14.75 -41.80 -50.31
N GLU A 452 -14.33 -42.82 -51.04
CA GLU A 452 -15.05 -43.33 -52.20
C GLU A 452 -14.60 -44.78 -52.47
N ALA A 453 -15.60 -45.66 -52.44
CA ALA A 453 -15.53 -47.11 -52.54
C ALA A 453 -15.38 -47.57 -54.02
N PRO A 454 -15.30 -48.87 -54.34
CA PRO A 454 -16.31 -49.89 -53.99
C PRO A 454 -15.88 -50.91 -52.92
#